data_AF-A0A7J6J803-F1
#
_entry.id   AF-A0A7J6J803-F1
#
_cell.length_a   1.000
_cell.length_b   1.000
_cell.length_c   1.000
_cell.angle_alpha   90.00
_cell.angle_beta   90.00
_cell.angle_gamma   90.00
#
_symmetry.space_group_name_H-M   'P 1'
#
loop_
_entity.id
_entity.type
_entity.pdbx_description
1 polymer ?
#
loop_
_entity_poly.entity_id
_entity_poly.type
_entity_poly.pdbx_seq_one_letter_code
_entity_poly.pdbx_strand_id
1 'polypeptide(L)'
;MRSNDALSTSSNSSTVMEKPQAPARTDPEKTEETGDRSPYGSSTRHPSMERIPSQQRETEANIYPEPANVAEADIEKGGLASPSPAADGQDAKKDGDVPAALPAAAAPGFNPADFPDGGTQAWLVVFGGWCALFCTFGLINCVGVFQAYYLEGPLREYPSSTVSWITSLQVWTMTFMGALFGRLYDSYGPKYLLYGGTIVYVFGLMMTSLSTQYYQFILAQSLVSSIGSSAAFNACMASVTSWFFRRRGAALGIMVSGSSLGGVILPIMMSKMIPQVGFPWAIRTVAFLFLFLLSIACLTVKSRLPPRPRPFVLQEYLDGFRQPAFAITIFGLFLFFWGMFLPFNFVILQARAQGMDENLVIYLLPIMNAVSILGRIIPGIVADKMGRYNVMILITFISALFCLALWIPGKSNAAIIVFLVIFGFSSGGFISLAPALIAQISDIRQIGIRTGTAFAVQSFGALTGSPIAGAIVASQGGSFLGLQLFCGFAMLAAVGVFIAARHIGWVCDTIIRDHGISSDRSSACTLKSKGYYTIRPLTDTEFEFGTDEHVSPAGFASAEDVKAKARSEGWVGMRVDLWDEPVDAIDKDDSLMVKVQYWWRREESGWLQIFHDIIYLGSKDGSQGSGGEILE
;
A
#
# COMPACT_ATOMS: atom_id res chain seq x y z
N MET A 1 68.97 16.10 12.67
CA MET A 1 69.93 16.20 11.54
C MET A 1 69.12 16.25 10.25
N ARG A 2 69.50 17.13 9.30
CA ARG A 2 69.31 17.09 7.83
C ARG A 2 68.19 16.15 7.29
N SER A 3 67.08 16.64 6.74
CA SER A 3 66.85 17.44 5.50
C SER A 3 66.21 16.53 4.44
N ASN A 4 64.97 16.75 3.99
CA ASN A 4 64.47 17.80 3.06
C ASN A 4 64.57 17.39 1.57
N ASP A 5 63.50 17.75 0.84
CA ASP A 5 63.39 17.93 -0.62
C ASP A 5 63.34 16.71 -1.56
N ALA A 6 62.76 16.78 -2.78
CA ALA A 6 61.56 17.46 -3.34
C ALA A 6 61.46 17.16 -4.87
N LEU A 7 60.32 17.49 -5.52
CA LEU A 7 60.16 17.76 -6.98
C LEU A 7 60.31 16.54 -7.96
N SER A 8 59.74 16.51 -9.19
CA SER A 8 58.60 17.22 -9.82
C SER A 8 58.25 16.71 -11.25
N THR A 9 56.95 16.66 -11.58
CA THR A 9 56.30 17.04 -12.88
C THR A 9 56.63 16.42 -14.26
N SER A 10 55.56 16.37 -15.10
CA SER A 10 55.47 16.52 -16.58
C SER A 10 56.01 15.41 -17.52
N SER A 11 55.76 15.44 -18.84
CA SER A 11 54.48 15.29 -19.60
C SER A 11 54.74 15.19 -21.14
N ASN A 12 54.01 14.32 -21.86
CA ASN A 12 53.78 14.30 -23.34
C ASN A 12 54.95 14.33 -24.36
N SER A 13 55.07 13.29 -25.22
CA SER A 13 54.72 13.35 -26.69
C SER A 13 55.52 12.43 -27.66
N SER A 14 54.76 11.77 -28.56
CA SER A 14 54.99 11.46 -30.00
C SER A 14 56.17 10.61 -30.53
N THR A 15 55.85 9.48 -31.22
CA THR A 15 56.36 8.97 -32.55
C THR A 15 55.61 7.66 -32.94
N VAL A 16 55.68 7.06 -34.14
CA VAL A 16 55.23 7.50 -35.49
C VAL A 16 55.29 6.31 -36.52
N MET A 17 54.34 6.25 -37.49
CA MET A 17 54.30 5.36 -38.71
C MET A 17 54.16 3.82 -38.50
N GLU A 18 53.69 2.98 -39.45
CA GLU A 18 53.42 3.15 -40.91
C GLU A 18 52.27 2.25 -41.49
N LYS A 19 51.91 2.44 -42.78
CA LYS A 19 50.94 1.68 -43.63
C LYS A 19 51.72 0.81 -44.67
N PRO A 20 51.16 -0.01 -45.62
CA PRO A 20 49.92 0.13 -46.43
C PRO A 20 49.07 -1.20 -46.47
N GLN A 21 48.21 -1.61 -47.43
CA GLN A 21 47.66 -1.07 -48.71
C GLN A 21 46.20 -1.55 -48.96
N ALA A 22 45.79 -1.89 -50.20
CA ALA A 22 44.50 -2.47 -50.62
C ALA A 22 44.62 -3.23 -51.98
N PRO A 23 43.60 -4.00 -52.42
CA PRO A 23 42.76 -3.61 -53.59
C PRO A 23 41.24 -3.91 -53.40
N ALA A 24 40.29 -3.06 -53.84
CA ALA A 24 39.59 -3.02 -55.15
C ALA A 24 38.78 -4.30 -55.50
N ARG A 25 37.53 -4.30 -56.04
CA ARG A 25 36.58 -3.27 -56.54
C ARG A 25 35.22 -3.95 -56.86
N THR A 26 34.05 -3.29 -56.68
CA THR A 26 32.83 -3.27 -57.57
C THR A 26 31.51 -3.01 -56.82
N ASP A 27 30.84 -1.90 -57.14
CA ASP A 27 29.36 -1.75 -57.16
C ASP A 27 28.91 -1.81 -58.65
N PRO A 28 27.62 -2.04 -58.98
CA PRO A 28 26.54 -1.01 -58.92
C PRO A 28 25.31 -1.52 -58.12
N GLU A 29 24.23 -0.78 -57.86
CA GLU A 29 23.54 0.21 -58.70
C GLU A 29 22.71 1.23 -57.89
N LYS A 30 22.42 2.40 -58.48
CA LYS A 30 21.61 3.49 -57.90
C LYS A 30 20.18 3.48 -58.46
N THR A 31 19.22 3.95 -57.65
CA THR A 31 18.30 5.01 -58.11
C THR A 31 17.90 5.94 -56.97
N GLU A 32 18.21 7.24 -57.11
CA GLU A 32 17.60 8.35 -56.36
C GLU A 32 16.65 9.08 -57.31
N GLU A 33 15.56 9.67 -56.82
CA GLU A 33 15.03 10.99 -57.25
C GLU A 33 14.02 11.46 -56.17
N THR A 34 14.36 12.48 -55.38
CA THR A 34 13.85 13.89 -55.44
C THR A 34 12.32 14.04 -55.36
N GLY A 35 11.71 14.88 -54.52
CA GLY A 35 12.21 15.88 -53.58
C GLY A 35 11.90 17.33 -54.02
N ASP A 36 10.89 17.97 -53.40
CA ASP A 36 10.59 19.40 -53.58
C ASP A 36 10.02 20.06 -52.29
N ARG A 37 10.04 21.39 -52.18
CA ARG A 37 9.94 22.17 -50.91
C ARG A 37 8.95 23.35 -50.93
N SER A 38 7.97 23.35 -50.00
CA SER A 38 7.42 24.52 -49.23
C SER A 38 6.78 25.71 -50.01
N PRO A 39 6.16 26.76 -49.40
CA PRO A 39 5.82 27.01 -47.97
C PRO A 39 4.40 27.61 -47.64
N TYR A 40 4.08 27.66 -46.32
CA TYR A 40 2.97 28.38 -45.61
C TYR A 40 1.50 27.90 -45.77
N GLY A 41 0.70 27.73 -44.69
CA GLY A 41 1.05 27.81 -43.26
C GLY A 41 -0.12 27.63 -42.24
N SER A 42 0.24 27.48 -40.95
CA SER A 42 -0.61 27.38 -39.72
C SER A 42 -1.52 26.13 -39.60
N SER A 43 -1.77 25.50 -38.44
CA SER A 43 -1.49 25.88 -37.04
C SER A 43 -1.21 24.65 -36.13
N THR A 44 -0.56 24.89 -35.00
CA THR A 44 -0.03 23.97 -33.96
C THR A 44 -0.88 22.77 -33.50
N ARG A 45 -0.24 21.58 -33.41
CA ARG A 45 -0.32 20.63 -32.26
C ARG A 45 1.05 19.97 -32.03
N HIS A 46 1.41 19.75 -30.77
CA HIS A 46 2.62 19.00 -30.40
C HIS A 46 2.42 17.48 -30.61
N PRO A 47 3.43 16.73 -31.07
CA PRO A 47 3.41 15.27 -31.01
C PRO A 47 3.61 14.78 -29.58
N SER A 48 2.83 13.77 -29.17
CA SER A 48 3.00 13.03 -27.91
C SER A 48 4.29 12.19 -27.94
N MET A 49 4.88 11.94 -26.77
CA MET A 49 6.14 11.21 -26.65
C MET A 49 5.99 9.74 -27.06
N GLU A 50 6.66 9.35 -28.16
CA GLU A 50 6.84 7.94 -28.51
C GLU A 50 7.65 7.20 -27.43
N ARG A 51 7.26 5.96 -27.15
CA ARG A 51 7.91 5.12 -26.15
C ARG A 51 9.09 4.37 -26.78
N ILE A 52 10.31 4.66 -26.33
CA ILE A 52 11.54 3.98 -26.79
C ILE A 52 11.40 2.46 -26.53
N PRO A 53 11.53 1.59 -27.55
CA PRO A 53 11.46 0.15 -27.37
C PRO A 53 12.74 -0.39 -26.73
N SER A 54 12.60 -1.27 -25.74
CA SER A 54 13.74 -1.87 -25.03
C SER A 54 14.44 -2.94 -25.87
N GLN A 55 15.58 -2.60 -26.47
CA GLN A 55 16.50 -3.57 -27.06
C GLN A 55 17.26 -4.34 -25.98
N GLN A 56 16.83 -5.56 -25.66
CA GLN A 56 17.68 -6.66 -25.18
C GLN A 56 16.86 -7.96 -25.18
N ARG A 57 17.16 -8.89 -26.10
CA ARG A 57 16.35 -10.09 -26.36
C ARG A 57 16.89 -11.38 -25.73
N GLU A 58 18.01 -11.31 -25.03
CA GLU A 58 18.76 -12.47 -24.53
C GLU A 58 19.12 -12.31 -23.04
N THR A 59 18.13 -12.52 -22.17
CA THR A 59 18.25 -13.00 -20.79
C THR A 59 16.91 -13.64 -20.40
N GLU A 60 16.89 -14.53 -19.39
CA GLU A 60 15.71 -15.33 -18.97
C GLU A 60 14.62 -14.51 -18.25
N ALA A 61 14.23 -13.35 -18.79
CA ALA A 61 13.37 -12.36 -18.14
C ALA A 61 11.89 -12.38 -18.60
N ASN A 62 11.51 -13.23 -19.57
CA ASN A 62 10.16 -13.30 -20.12
C ASN A 62 9.44 -14.61 -19.75
N ILE A 63 8.67 -14.59 -18.66
CA ILE A 63 7.74 -15.69 -18.27
C ILE A 63 6.32 -15.48 -18.86
N TYR A 64 6.06 -14.33 -19.49
CA TYR A 64 4.83 -14.06 -20.24
C TYR A 64 5.18 -13.33 -21.55
N PRO A 65 4.75 -13.84 -22.73
CA PRO A 65 4.80 -13.05 -23.97
C PRO A 65 3.71 -11.98 -23.95
N GLU A 66 4.02 -10.77 -24.43
CA GLU A 66 2.99 -9.76 -24.70
C GLU A 66 2.13 -10.20 -25.90
N PRO A 67 0.79 -10.17 -25.82
CA PRO A 67 -0.05 -10.33 -27.00
C PRO A 67 0.08 -9.12 -27.91
N ALA A 68 0.34 -9.34 -29.19
CA ALA A 68 0.24 -8.29 -30.19
C ALA A 68 -1.21 -7.79 -30.27
N ASN A 69 -1.36 -6.50 -30.60
CA ASN A 69 -2.63 -5.78 -30.79
C ASN A 69 -3.31 -5.30 -29.48
N VAL A 70 -2.77 -4.23 -28.90
CA VAL A 70 -3.56 -3.31 -28.07
C VAL A 70 -3.79 -2.04 -28.88
N ALA A 71 -5.04 -1.79 -29.27
CA ALA A 71 -5.45 -0.47 -29.76
C ALA A 71 -5.78 0.42 -28.56
N GLU A 72 -5.26 1.65 -28.55
CA GLU A 72 -5.49 2.60 -27.46
C GLU A 72 -6.92 3.16 -27.52
N ALA A 73 -7.58 3.27 -26.36
CA ALA A 73 -8.88 3.90 -26.23
C ALA A 73 -8.71 5.34 -25.73
N ASP A 74 -8.94 6.31 -26.62
CA ASP A 74 -8.92 7.74 -26.29
C ASP A 74 -10.00 8.10 -25.26
N ILE A 75 -9.61 8.85 -24.23
CA ILE A 75 -10.53 9.43 -23.23
C ILE A 75 -10.53 10.94 -23.39
N GLU A 76 -11.59 11.51 -23.98
CA GLU A 76 -11.87 12.94 -23.89
C GLU A 76 -13.30 13.27 -23.43
N LYS A 77 -13.36 14.22 -22.48
CA LYS A 77 -14.44 15.17 -22.19
C LYS A 77 -15.80 14.63 -21.73
N GLY A 78 -15.97 14.64 -20.40
CA GLY A 78 -17.29 14.85 -19.80
C GLY A 78 -17.75 16.32 -19.90
N GLY A 79 -19.06 16.52 -20.00
CA GLY A 79 -19.75 17.82 -19.94
C GLY A 79 -20.79 17.84 -18.83
N LEU A 80 -20.97 18.98 -18.17
CA LEU A 80 -21.86 19.14 -17.01
C LEU A 80 -23.33 19.33 -17.41
N ALA A 81 -24.25 18.88 -16.55
CA ALA A 81 -25.60 19.43 -16.44
C ALA A 81 -26.01 19.53 -14.96
N SER A 82 -26.52 20.70 -14.55
CA SER A 82 -26.93 21.02 -13.17
C SER A 82 -28.46 20.92 -13.00
N PRO A 83 -29.01 20.68 -11.78
CA PRO A 83 -30.44 20.47 -11.57
C PRO A 83 -31.19 21.68 -10.97
N SER A 84 -32.43 21.98 -11.43
CA SER A 84 -33.52 22.73 -10.73
C SER A 84 -34.71 23.04 -11.70
N PRO A 85 -35.94 23.41 -11.24
CA PRO A 85 -36.82 22.59 -10.39
C PRO A 85 -38.35 22.67 -10.74
N ALA A 86 -39.15 21.76 -10.16
CA ALA A 86 -40.59 21.86 -9.79
C ALA A 86 -41.71 22.29 -10.78
N ALA A 87 -42.78 21.48 -10.84
CA ALA A 87 -44.19 21.91 -11.01
C ALA A 87 -45.16 20.80 -10.52
N ASP A 88 -46.40 21.18 -10.15
CA ASP A 88 -47.40 20.39 -9.38
C ASP A 88 -48.28 19.41 -10.19
N GLY A 89 -49.09 18.57 -9.50
CA GLY A 89 -50.46 18.26 -9.98
C GLY A 89 -50.99 16.81 -9.94
N GLN A 90 -51.46 16.35 -8.77
CA GLN A 90 -52.55 15.39 -8.48
C GLN A 90 -53.04 14.26 -9.44
N ASP A 91 -53.08 13.06 -8.83
CA ASP A 91 -54.17 12.06 -8.79
C ASP A 91 -54.40 10.95 -9.87
N ALA A 92 -54.46 9.72 -9.34
CA ALA A 92 -55.25 8.53 -9.73
C ALA A 92 -54.85 7.65 -10.94
N LYS A 93 -54.10 6.56 -10.66
CA LYS A 93 -54.65 5.17 -10.55
C LYS A 93 -53.61 4.13 -10.14
N LYS A 94 -54.06 3.03 -9.54
CA LYS A 94 -53.29 1.78 -9.39
C LYS A 94 -53.45 0.94 -10.65
N ASP A 95 -52.34 0.37 -11.13
CA ASP A 95 -52.13 -1.03 -11.55
C ASP A 95 -50.96 -1.09 -12.55
N GLY A 96 -50.12 -2.14 -12.47
CA GLY A 96 -49.06 -2.43 -13.44
C GLY A 96 -47.64 -1.97 -13.08
N ASP A 97 -46.78 -2.96 -12.85
CA ASP A 97 -45.35 -3.03 -13.18
C ASP A 97 -44.44 -1.82 -12.94
N VAL A 98 -43.66 -1.92 -11.85
CA VAL A 98 -42.43 -1.14 -11.66
C VAL A 98 -41.39 -1.61 -12.70
N PRO A 99 -40.85 -0.74 -13.58
CA PRO A 99 -39.79 -1.14 -14.49
C PRO A 99 -38.56 -1.56 -13.68
N ALA A 100 -38.14 -2.81 -13.83
CA ALA A 100 -36.98 -3.36 -13.13
C ALA A 100 -35.73 -2.54 -13.48
N ALA A 101 -35.14 -1.90 -12.46
CA ALA A 101 -33.86 -1.23 -12.64
C ALA A 101 -32.82 -2.26 -13.07
N LEU A 102 -32.17 -2.00 -14.22
CA LEU A 102 -31.10 -2.85 -14.76
C LEU A 102 -30.09 -3.21 -13.65
N PRO A 103 -29.75 -4.49 -13.45
CA PRO A 103 -28.77 -4.87 -12.45
C PRO A 103 -27.45 -4.17 -12.77
N ALA A 104 -26.99 -3.32 -11.85
CA ALA A 104 -25.75 -2.58 -12.00
C ALA A 104 -24.60 -3.56 -12.28
N ALA A 105 -23.95 -3.40 -13.43
CA ALA A 105 -22.90 -4.30 -13.90
C ALA A 105 -21.89 -4.59 -12.79
N ALA A 106 -21.65 -5.88 -12.53
CA ALA A 106 -20.74 -6.31 -11.48
C ALA A 106 -19.36 -5.68 -11.72
N ALA A 107 -18.87 -4.92 -10.73
CA ALA A 107 -17.60 -4.20 -10.87
C ALA A 107 -16.48 -5.22 -11.20
N PRO A 108 -15.66 -4.97 -12.25
CA PRO A 108 -14.72 -5.95 -12.76
C PRO A 108 -13.76 -6.48 -11.69
N GLY A 109 -13.43 -7.76 -11.84
CA GLY A 109 -12.58 -8.51 -10.90
C GLY A 109 -11.20 -7.88 -10.74
N PHE A 110 -10.61 -8.12 -9.57
CA PHE A 110 -9.30 -7.59 -9.19
C PHE A 110 -8.17 -8.23 -10.00
N ASN A 111 -7.56 -7.49 -10.94
CA ASN A 111 -6.39 -7.98 -11.66
C ASN A 111 -5.10 -7.39 -11.04
N PRO A 112 -4.10 -8.21 -10.64
CA PRO A 112 -2.79 -7.71 -10.22
C PRO A 112 -2.06 -6.85 -11.28
N ALA A 113 -2.44 -6.95 -12.56
CA ALA A 113 -1.97 -6.07 -13.63
C ALA A 113 -2.48 -4.63 -13.54
N ASP A 114 -3.57 -4.38 -12.79
CA ASP A 114 -4.14 -3.04 -12.63
C ASP A 114 -3.24 -2.11 -11.81
N PHE A 115 -2.25 -2.63 -11.07
CA PHE A 115 -1.38 -1.82 -10.23
C PHE A 115 -0.20 -1.27 -11.05
N PRO A 116 0.01 0.07 -11.06
CA PRO A 116 1.12 0.66 -11.79
C PRO A 116 2.48 0.28 -11.19
N ASP A 117 2.53 -0.12 -9.90
CA ASP A 117 3.72 -0.57 -9.15
C ASP A 117 4.96 0.33 -9.32
N GLY A 118 4.72 1.61 -9.60
CA GLY A 118 5.71 2.59 -10.04
C GLY A 118 5.06 3.82 -10.71
N GLY A 119 5.87 4.56 -11.47
CA GLY A 119 5.47 5.83 -12.09
C GLY A 119 5.68 7.06 -11.18
N THR A 120 5.77 8.24 -11.78
CA THR A 120 6.12 9.49 -11.08
C THR A 120 5.11 9.85 -9.99
N GLN A 121 3.80 9.71 -10.25
CA GLN A 121 2.77 9.98 -9.24
C GLN A 121 2.89 9.02 -8.04
N ALA A 122 3.11 7.72 -8.25
CA ALA A 122 3.23 6.76 -7.15
C ALA A 122 4.44 7.04 -6.24
N TRP A 123 5.59 7.41 -6.84
CA TRP A 123 6.78 7.81 -6.07
C TRP A 123 6.63 9.17 -5.39
N LEU A 124 5.88 10.12 -5.98
CA LEU A 124 5.51 11.36 -5.30
C LEU A 124 4.62 11.09 -4.07
N VAL A 125 3.67 10.15 -4.16
CA VAL A 125 2.86 9.73 -2.99
C VAL A 125 3.72 9.09 -1.91
N VAL A 126 4.73 8.28 -2.27
CA VAL A 126 5.72 7.74 -1.32
C VAL A 126 6.54 8.85 -0.66
N PHE A 127 6.99 9.86 -1.42
CA PHE A 127 7.74 11.01 -0.89
C PHE A 127 6.88 11.90 0.03
N GLY A 128 5.62 12.16 -0.33
CA GLY A 128 4.67 12.85 0.53
C GLY A 128 4.39 12.09 1.83
N GLY A 129 4.18 10.78 1.73
CA GLY A 129 4.07 9.90 2.89
C GLY A 129 5.32 9.89 3.75
N TRP A 130 6.51 9.91 3.16
CA TRP A 130 7.78 10.00 3.87
C TRP A 130 7.89 11.30 4.68
N CYS A 131 7.49 12.45 4.11
CA CYS A 131 7.44 13.73 4.81
C CYS A 131 6.45 13.70 5.99
N ALA A 132 5.27 13.10 5.81
CA ALA A 132 4.30 12.94 6.89
C ALA A 132 4.81 11.97 7.99
N LEU A 133 5.47 10.88 7.63
CA LEU A 133 6.01 9.93 8.60
C LEU A 133 7.21 10.51 9.36
N PHE A 134 8.03 11.35 8.72
CA PHE A 134 9.06 12.15 9.40
C PHE A 134 8.47 13.00 10.53
N CYS A 135 7.36 13.69 10.30
CA CYS A 135 6.69 14.49 11.32
C CYS A 135 6.10 13.61 12.44
N THR A 136 5.25 12.65 12.06
CA THR A 136 4.35 11.92 12.98
C THR A 136 5.11 11.01 13.96
N PHE A 137 5.64 9.88 13.49
CA PHE A 137 6.42 8.97 14.33
C PHE A 137 7.82 9.52 14.67
N GLY A 138 8.36 10.46 13.89
CA GLY A 138 9.63 11.10 14.22
C GLY A 138 9.56 11.93 15.49
N LEU A 139 8.44 12.61 15.76
CA LEU A 139 8.22 13.29 17.03
C LEU A 139 8.06 12.31 18.19
N ILE A 140 7.39 11.17 17.97
CA ILE A 140 7.27 10.11 18.98
C ILE A 140 8.65 9.61 19.41
N ASN A 141 9.60 9.43 18.48
CA ASN A 141 10.97 9.05 18.80
C ASN A 141 11.72 10.04 19.71
N CYS A 142 11.14 11.22 19.99
CA CYS A 142 11.69 12.22 20.91
C CYS A 142 11.25 12.04 22.38
N VAL A 143 10.60 10.92 22.78
CA VAL A 143 10.12 10.66 24.17
C VAL A 143 11.12 11.10 25.23
N GLY A 144 12.39 10.70 25.12
CA GLY A 144 13.42 11.01 26.11
C GLY A 144 13.69 12.52 26.28
N VAL A 145 13.60 13.32 25.22
CA VAL A 145 13.82 14.78 25.30
C VAL A 145 12.63 15.47 25.99
N PHE A 146 11.40 15.05 25.68
CA PHE A 146 10.21 15.54 26.38
C PHE A 146 10.22 15.14 27.86
N GLN A 147 10.50 13.87 28.17
CA GLN A 147 10.51 13.36 29.53
C GLN A 147 11.59 14.02 30.39
N ALA A 148 12.79 14.25 29.83
CA ALA A 148 13.84 15.02 30.50
C ALA A 148 13.38 16.45 30.79
N TYR A 149 12.91 17.20 29.79
CA TYR A 149 12.44 18.58 29.99
C TYR A 149 11.29 18.69 31.02
N TYR A 150 10.37 17.73 31.04
CA TYR A 150 9.27 17.72 32.01
C TYR A 150 9.74 17.46 33.44
N LEU A 151 10.58 16.45 33.64
CA LEU A 151 11.14 16.12 34.97
C LEU A 151 12.16 17.15 35.46
N GLU A 152 12.89 17.81 34.56
CA GLU A 152 13.85 18.87 34.86
C GLU A 152 13.19 20.26 34.87
N GLY A 153 11.89 20.40 34.62
CA GLY A 153 11.23 21.68 34.43
C GLY A 153 9.86 21.78 35.10
N PRO A 154 8.75 21.94 34.33
CA PRO A 154 7.44 22.24 34.90
C PRO A 154 6.81 21.13 35.74
N LEU A 155 7.28 19.88 35.62
CA LEU A 155 6.68 18.70 36.25
C LEU A 155 7.62 18.00 37.23
N ARG A 156 8.63 18.71 37.77
CA ARG A 156 9.59 18.23 38.79
C ARG A 156 8.95 17.55 40.01
N GLU A 157 7.76 17.98 40.39
CA GLU A 157 7.02 17.48 41.56
C GLU A 157 6.33 16.12 41.30
N TYR A 158 6.19 15.71 40.03
CA TYR A 158 5.51 14.46 39.66
C TYR A 158 6.48 13.28 39.56
N PRO A 159 6.08 12.06 39.97
CA PRO A 159 6.85 10.85 39.72
C PRO A 159 7.11 10.62 38.24
N SER A 160 8.29 10.07 37.90
CA SER A 160 8.65 9.71 36.51
C SER A 160 7.66 8.75 35.84
N SER A 161 7.04 7.85 36.62
CA SER A 161 5.95 6.99 36.17
C SER A 161 4.68 7.75 35.80
N THR A 162 4.37 8.87 36.47
CA THR A 162 3.24 9.74 36.13
C THR A 162 3.55 10.54 34.86
N VAL A 163 4.74 11.14 34.77
CA VAL A 163 5.15 11.93 33.59
C VAL A 163 5.22 11.07 32.32
N SER A 164 5.61 9.80 32.41
CA SER A 164 5.67 8.89 31.25
C SER A 164 4.30 8.55 30.64
N TRP A 165 3.17 8.82 31.32
CA TRP A 165 1.84 8.71 30.72
C TRP A 165 1.61 9.72 29.60
N ILE A 166 2.24 10.91 29.63
CA ILE A 166 2.08 11.93 28.57
C ILE A 166 2.53 11.34 27.22
N THR A 167 3.74 10.77 27.17
CA THR A 167 4.30 10.19 25.95
C THR A 167 3.69 8.83 25.61
N SER A 168 3.37 7.99 26.60
CA SER A 168 2.67 6.71 26.38
C SER A 168 1.27 6.91 25.78
N LEU A 169 0.52 7.91 26.28
CA LEU A 169 -0.79 8.28 25.75
C LEU A 169 -0.66 8.91 24.35
N GLN A 170 0.41 9.65 24.06
CA GLN A 170 0.68 10.17 22.72
C GLN A 170 0.77 9.05 21.66
N VAL A 171 1.56 8.00 21.95
CA VAL A 171 1.67 6.81 21.08
C VAL A 171 0.34 6.06 20.99
N TRP A 172 -0.35 5.89 22.12
CA TRP A 172 -1.66 5.23 22.14
C TRP A 172 -2.68 5.97 21.28
N THR A 173 -2.88 7.27 21.48
CA THR A 173 -3.89 8.04 20.72
C THR A 173 -3.56 8.08 19.24
N MET A 174 -2.28 8.27 18.86
CA MET A 174 -1.89 8.24 17.45
C MET A 174 -2.23 6.89 16.79
N THR A 175 -2.00 5.78 17.50
CA THR A 175 -2.16 4.43 16.97
C THR A 175 -3.63 3.97 17.02
N PHE A 176 -4.34 4.26 18.12
CA PHE A 176 -5.74 3.90 18.35
C PHE A 176 -6.69 4.59 17.36
N MET A 177 -6.46 5.87 17.08
CA MET A 177 -7.27 6.63 16.13
C MET A 177 -7.14 6.13 14.68
N GLY A 178 -6.24 5.18 14.39
CA GLY A 178 -6.21 4.46 13.11
C GLY A 178 -7.49 3.69 12.79
N ALA A 179 -8.22 3.17 13.78
CA ALA A 179 -9.53 2.54 13.55
C ALA A 179 -10.58 3.52 13.02
N LEU A 180 -10.51 4.79 13.44
CA LEU A 180 -11.39 5.85 12.96
C LEU A 180 -10.90 6.39 11.60
N PHE A 181 -9.63 6.79 11.51
CA PHE A 181 -9.08 7.43 10.33
C PHE A 181 -8.89 6.48 9.14
N GLY A 182 -8.68 5.18 9.35
CA GLY A 182 -8.69 4.18 8.27
C GLY A 182 -10.05 4.12 7.57
N ARG A 183 -11.16 4.13 8.33
CA ARG A 183 -12.52 4.15 7.77
C ARG A 183 -12.87 5.48 7.11
N LEU A 184 -12.46 6.60 7.72
CA LEU A 184 -12.63 7.93 7.14
C LEU A 184 -11.86 8.06 5.82
N TYR A 185 -10.67 7.46 5.71
CA TYR A 185 -9.92 7.35 4.47
C TYR A 185 -10.69 6.55 3.40
N ASP A 186 -11.22 5.36 3.75
CA ASP A 186 -11.98 4.52 2.81
C ASP A 186 -13.24 5.24 2.29
N SER A 187 -13.85 6.10 3.11
CA SER A 187 -15.09 6.83 2.79
C SER A 187 -14.87 8.15 2.04
N TYR A 188 -13.84 8.93 2.39
CA TYR A 188 -13.63 10.31 1.91
C TYR A 188 -12.28 10.54 1.20
N GLY A 189 -11.39 9.55 1.18
CA GLY A 189 -10.04 9.66 0.61
C GLY A 189 -9.06 10.50 1.44
N PRO A 190 -7.80 10.65 0.99
CA PRO A 190 -6.73 11.25 1.80
C PRO A 190 -6.83 12.76 2.00
N LYS A 191 -7.41 13.50 1.05
CA LYS A 191 -7.31 14.99 1.01
C LYS A 191 -7.84 15.64 2.29
N TYR A 192 -9.06 15.31 2.70
CA TYR A 192 -9.70 15.90 3.88
C TYR A 192 -8.98 15.51 5.18
N LEU A 193 -8.49 14.27 5.27
CA LEU A 193 -7.74 13.78 6.43
C LEU A 193 -6.38 14.47 6.55
N LEU A 194 -5.69 14.71 5.44
CA LEU A 194 -4.41 15.42 5.43
C LEU A 194 -4.57 16.90 5.78
N TYR A 195 -5.53 17.61 5.17
CA TYR A 195 -5.76 19.01 5.48
C TYR A 195 -6.21 19.21 6.95
N GLY A 196 -7.25 18.50 7.39
CA GLY A 196 -7.74 18.57 8.77
C GLY A 196 -6.70 18.09 9.78
N GLY A 197 -6.05 16.96 9.48
CA GLY A 197 -4.99 16.39 10.31
C GLY A 197 -3.79 17.31 10.49
N THR A 198 -3.34 17.97 9.42
CA THR A 198 -2.22 18.93 9.47
C THR A 198 -2.55 20.14 10.34
N ILE A 199 -3.74 20.73 10.17
CA ILE A 199 -4.18 21.88 10.97
C ILE A 199 -4.25 21.50 12.45
N VAL A 200 -4.92 20.39 12.78
CA VAL A 200 -5.07 19.90 14.16
C VAL A 200 -3.71 19.52 14.77
N TYR A 201 -2.80 18.92 14.00
CA TYR A 201 -1.47 18.52 14.49
C TYR A 201 -0.62 19.74 14.84
N VAL A 202 -0.51 20.70 13.91
CA VAL A 202 0.26 21.95 14.13
C VAL A 202 -0.35 22.75 15.27
N PHE A 203 -1.68 22.86 15.34
CA PHE A 203 -2.37 23.50 16.47
C PHE A 203 -2.05 22.84 17.82
N GLY A 204 -2.07 21.51 17.89
CA GLY A 204 -1.71 20.76 19.11
C GLY A 204 -0.27 21.03 19.57
N LEU A 205 0.68 21.11 18.63
CA LEU A 205 2.07 21.47 18.94
C LEU A 205 2.22 22.94 19.37
N MET A 206 1.51 23.87 18.73
CA MET A 206 1.47 25.28 19.16
C MET A 206 0.91 25.41 20.58
N MET A 207 -0.13 24.65 20.94
CA MET A 207 -0.66 24.62 22.32
C MET A 207 0.30 23.92 23.30
N THR A 208 1.03 22.90 22.86
CA THR A 208 2.09 22.27 23.66
C THR A 208 3.19 23.29 24.01
N SER A 209 3.51 24.22 23.09
CA SER A 209 4.48 25.30 23.34
C SER A 209 4.08 26.30 24.43
N LEU A 210 2.80 26.35 24.79
CA LEU A 210 2.23 27.23 25.81
C LEU A 210 1.90 26.49 27.12
N SER A 211 2.04 25.16 27.12
CA SER A 211 1.65 24.32 28.26
C SER A 211 2.66 24.42 29.39
N THR A 212 2.15 24.54 30.62
CA THR A 212 2.94 24.56 31.86
C THR A 212 2.45 23.53 32.88
N GLN A 213 1.21 23.05 32.77
CA GLN A 213 0.59 22.12 33.72
C GLN A 213 0.43 20.72 33.12
N TYR A 214 0.46 19.68 33.97
CA TYR A 214 0.40 18.26 33.57
C TYR A 214 -0.77 17.96 32.61
N TYR A 215 -1.98 18.43 32.95
CA TYR A 215 -3.18 18.21 32.14
C TYR A 215 -3.13 18.93 30.77
N GLN A 216 -2.40 20.06 30.67
CA GLN A 216 -2.25 20.82 29.43
C GLN A 216 -1.37 20.05 28.44
N PHE A 217 -0.28 19.45 28.91
CA PHE A 217 0.54 18.55 28.08
C PHE A 217 -0.26 17.33 27.59
N ILE A 218 -1.07 16.70 28.45
CA ILE A 218 -1.97 15.61 28.03
C ILE A 218 -2.94 16.06 26.93
N LEU A 219 -3.63 17.19 27.11
CA LEU A 219 -4.61 17.67 26.13
C LEU A 219 -3.94 18.08 24.82
N ALA A 220 -2.88 18.89 24.87
CA ALA A 220 -2.26 19.47 23.68
C ALA A 220 -1.35 18.47 22.93
N GLN A 221 -0.43 17.81 23.63
CA GLN A 221 0.51 16.87 23.04
C GLN A 221 -0.16 15.51 22.85
N SER A 222 -0.59 14.86 23.94
CA SER A 222 -0.98 13.44 23.91
C SER A 222 -2.27 13.21 23.13
N LEU A 223 -3.24 14.13 23.21
CA LEU A 223 -4.52 14.01 22.52
C LEU A 223 -4.55 14.79 21.21
N VAL A 224 -4.59 16.13 21.26
CA VAL A 224 -4.83 16.97 20.07
C VAL A 224 -3.74 16.77 19.00
N SER A 225 -2.46 16.86 19.35
CA SER A 225 -1.39 16.67 18.37
C SER A 225 -1.40 15.25 17.77
N SER A 226 -1.66 14.23 18.60
CA SER A 226 -1.71 12.82 18.19
C SER A 226 -2.88 12.48 17.28
N ILE A 227 -4.06 13.12 17.48
CA ILE A 227 -5.22 12.94 16.61
C ILE A 227 -4.89 13.45 15.20
N GLY A 228 -4.33 14.66 15.08
CA GLY A 228 -3.89 15.21 13.79
C GLY A 228 -2.78 14.37 13.13
N SER A 229 -1.80 13.94 13.94
CA SER A 229 -0.73 13.01 13.53
C SER A 229 -1.29 11.69 12.99
N SER A 230 -2.29 11.11 13.66
CA SER A 230 -2.95 9.87 13.24
C SER A 230 -3.65 10.00 11.89
N ALA A 231 -4.39 11.11 11.67
CA ALA A 231 -5.07 11.37 10.41
C ALA A 231 -4.08 11.42 9.23
N ALA A 232 -2.97 12.15 9.41
CA ALA A 232 -1.90 12.24 8.40
C ALA A 232 -1.22 10.88 8.15
N PHE A 233 -0.87 10.15 9.21
CA PHE A 233 -0.26 8.82 9.11
C PHE A 233 -1.14 7.82 8.34
N ASN A 234 -2.41 7.68 8.73
CA ASN A 234 -3.33 6.73 8.10
C ASN A 234 -3.60 7.09 6.63
N ALA A 235 -3.78 8.38 6.32
CA ALA A 235 -3.99 8.85 4.96
C ALA A 235 -2.79 8.51 4.05
N CYS A 236 -1.55 8.66 4.53
CA CYS A 236 -0.35 8.31 3.77
C CYS A 236 -0.19 6.79 3.61
N MET A 237 -0.36 6.04 4.70
CA MET A 237 -0.23 4.57 4.72
C MET A 237 -1.20 3.91 3.73
N ALA A 238 -2.49 4.26 3.82
CA ALA A 238 -3.51 3.70 2.94
C ALA A 238 -3.35 4.16 1.48
N SER A 239 -2.87 5.40 1.24
CA SER A 239 -2.55 5.87 -0.10
C SER A 239 -1.49 5.00 -0.76
N VAL A 240 -0.31 4.80 -0.13
CA VAL A 240 0.78 4.01 -0.73
C VAL A 240 0.34 2.56 -1.02
N THR A 241 -0.45 1.93 -0.15
CA THR A 241 -0.98 0.57 -0.42
C THR A 241 -1.91 0.48 -1.65
N SER A 242 -2.53 1.59 -2.07
CA SER A 242 -3.38 1.65 -3.26
C SER A 242 -2.62 1.78 -4.59
N TRP A 243 -1.35 2.20 -4.55
CA TRP A 243 -0.48 2.34 -5.73
C TRP A 243 0.41 1.13 -6.00
N PHE A 244 0.84 0.42 -4.95
CA PHE A 244 1.79 -0.69 -5.05
C PHE A 244 1.18 -2.02 -4.58
N PHE A 245 1.44 -3.09 -5.34
CA PHE A 245 1.05 -4.46 -5.03
C PHE A 245 2.27 -5.39 -5.01
N ARG A 246 3.01 -5.52 -6.11
CA ARG A 246 4.23 -6.35 -6.20
C ARG A 246 5.40 -5.74 -5.45
N ARG A 247 5.53 -4.41 -5.42
CA ARG A 247 6.63 -3.69 -4.72
C ARG A 247 6.17 -3.06 -3.40
N ARG A 248 5.08 -3.57 -2.81
CA ARG A 248 4.42 -2.97 -1.65
C ARG A 248 5.31 -2.94 -0.41
N GLY A 249 6.06 -4.00 -0.11
CA GLY A 249 6.97 -4.03 1.03
C GLY A 249 8.10 -3.01 0.88
N ALA A 250 8.69 -2.92 -0.31
CA ALA A 250 9.71 -1.91 -0.62
C ALA A 250 9.19 -0.46 -0.53
N ALA A 251 8.04 -0.16 -1.13
CA ALA A 251 7.46 1.19 -1.13
C ALA A 251 7.06 1.66 0.29
N LEU A 252 6.47 0.76 1.09
CA LEU A 252 6.16 1.02 2.49
C LEU A 252 7.44 1.21 3.32
N GLY A 253 8.45 0.34 3.16
CA GLY A 253 9.73 0.46 3.86
C GLY A 253 10.44 1.79 3.58
N ILE A 254 10.43 2.25 2.33
CA ILE A 254 10.96 3.56 1.95
C ILE A 254 10.16 4.67 2.64
N MET A 255 8.83 4.71 2.50
CA MET A 255 7.98 5.72 3.15
C MET A 255 8.20 5.76 4.68
N VAL A 256 8.21 4.59 5.31
CA VAL A 256 8.35 4.43 6.77
C VAL A 256 9.74 4.83 7.26
N SER A 257 10.78 4.76 6.44
CA SER A 257 12.12 5.24 6.80
C SER A 257 12.17 6.72 7.24
N GLY A 258 11.22 7.55 6.77
CA GLY A 258 11.13 8.95 7.13
C GLY A 258 11.00 9.18 8.64
N SER A 259 10.26 8.33 9.35
CA SER A 259 10.11 8.50 10.81
C SER A 259 11.33 8.06 11.62
N SER A 260 12.18 7.20 11.06
CA SER A 260 13.51 6.94 11.61
C SER A 260 14.43 8.14 11.43
N LEU A 261 14.45 8.77 10.25
CA LEU A 261 15.26 9.98 10.07
C LEU A 261 14.76 11.13 10.96
N GLY A 262 13.44 11.26 11.14
CA GLY A 262 12.86 12.16 12.14
C GLY A 262 13.34 11.84 13.55
N GLY A 263 13.41 10.56 13.92
CA GLY A 263 13.96 10.09 15.19
C GLY A 263 15.49 10.24 15.35
N VAL A 264 16.22 10.60 14.30
CA VAL A 264 17.63 11.04 14.39
C VAL A 264 17.70 12.57 14.53
N ILE A 265 17.03 13.29 13.64
CA ILE A 265 17.17 14.75 13.51
C ILE A 265 16.46 15.49 14.65
N LEU A 266 15.21 15.13 14.96
CA LEU A 266 14.38 15.89 15.90
C LEU A 266 14.89 15.86 17.36
N PRO A 267 15.35 14.71 17.92
CA PRO A 267 15.92 14.71 19.27
C PRO A 267 17.18 15.56 19.38
N ILE A 268 18.05 15.55 18.37
CA ILE A 268 19.29 16.36 18.33
C ILE A 268 18.94 17.85 18.19
N MET A 269 17.99 18.17 17.30
CA MET A 269 17.52 19.54 17.09
C MET A 269 16.89 20.12 18.37
N MET A 270 15.98 19.39 19.02
CA MET A 270 15.31 19.86 20.24
C MET A 270 16.27 19.93 21.43
N SER A 271 17.13 18.94 21.65
CA SER A 271 18.06 18.94 22.79
C SER A 271 19.09 20.08 22.72
N LYS A 272 19.49 20.52 21.52
CA LYS A 272 20.34 21.72 21.35
C LYS A 272 19.56 23.04 21.37
N MET A 273 18.31 23.04 20.89
CA MET A 273 17.50 24.26 20.78
C MET A 273 16.83 24.65 22.10
N ILE A 274 16.36 23.70 22.92
CA ILE A 274 15.70 23.95 24.21
C ILE A 274 16.57 24.81 25.15
N PRO A 275 17.89 24.54 25.34
CA PRO A 275 18.74 25.39 26.17
C PRO A 275 19.03 26.78 25.59
N GLN A 276 18.95 26.95 24.26
CA GLN A 276 19.33 28.21 23.59
C GLN A 276 18.18 29.21 23.46
N VAL A 277 16.97 28.74 23.12
CA VAL A 277 15.79 29.60 22.88
C VAL A 277 14.59 29.28 23.77
N GLY A 278 14.73 28.30 24.66
CA GLY A 278 13.65 27.80 25.51
C GLY A 278 12.70 26.83 24.79
N PHE A 279 12.05 25.98 25.58
CA PHE A 279 11.09 24.99 25.09
C PHE A 279 9.93 25.57 24.25
N PRO A 280 9.30 26.72 24.61
CA PRO A 280 8.22 27.29 23.81
C PRO A 280 8.62 27.59 22.36
N TRP A 281 9.78 28.21 22.15
CA TRP A 281 10.27 28.48 20.79
C TRP A 281 10.77 27.22 20.10
N ALA A 282 11.41 26.29 20.83
CA ALA A 282 11.83 25.02 20.27
C ALA A 282 10.66 24.23 19.63
N ILE A 283 9.52 24.12 20.34
CA ILE A 283 8.33 23.43 19.84
C ILE A 283 7.64 24.19 18.70
N ARG A 284 7.66 25.54 18.70
CA ARG A 284 7.14 26.34 17.57
C ARG A 284 7.96 26.10 16.30
N THR A 285 9.29 26.06 16.40
CA THR A 285 10.17 25.73 15.26
C THR A 285 9.87 24.34 14.70
N VAL A 286 9.66 23.34 15.57
CA VAL A 286 9.20 21.99 15.14
C VAL A 286 7.85 22.07 14.44
N ALA A 287 6.89 22.83 14.98
CA ALA A 287 5.55 22.97 14.41
C ALA A 287 5.57 23.66 13.03
N PHE A 288 6.42 24.66 12.80
CA PHE A 288 6.62 25.29 11.50
C PHE A 288 7.31 24.36 10.49
N LEU A 289 8.33 23.61 10.91
CA LEU A 289 8.95 22.56 10.09
C LEU A 289 7.91 21.51 9.67
N PHE A 290 7.03 21.12 10.59
CA PHE A 290 5.98 20.15 10.32
C PHE A 290 4.91 20.71 9.39
N LEU A 291 4.52 21.97 9.55
CA LEU A 291 3.61 22.64 8.61
C LEU A 291 4.18 22.59 7.18
N PHE A 292 5.46 22.91 7.00
CA PHE A 292 6.13 22.83 5.68
C PHE A 292 6.14 21.42 5.10
N LEU A 293 6.60 20.42 5.85
CA LEU A 293 6.68 19.02 5.38
C LEU A 293 5.29 18.40 5.15
N LEU A 294 4.30 18.73 5.98
CA LEU A 294 2.93 18.28 5.80
C LEU A 294 2.22 19.01 4.65
N SER A 295 2.57 20.27 4.34
CA SER A 295 2.14 20.92 3.09
C SER A 295 2.63 20.17 1.85
N ILE A 296 3.87 19.67 1.85
CA ILE A 296 4.36 18.80 0.77
C ILE A 296 3.53 17.52 0.69
N ALA A 297 3.26 16.85 1.81
CA ALA A 297 2.41 15.66 1.86
C ALA A 297 0.99 15.94 1.32
N CYS A 298 0.39 17.06 1.73
CA CYS A 298 -0.93 17.51 1.29
C CYS A 298 -1.04 17.73 -0.23
N LEU A 299 0.03 18.18 -0.89
CA LEU A 299 0.07 18.42 -2.34
C LEU A 299 0.38 17.15 -3.16
N THR A 300 1.12 16.21 -2.57
CA THR A 300 1.67 15.03 -3.29
C THR A 300 0.86 13.75 -3.07
N VAL A 301 0.27 13.55 -1.89
CA VAL A 301 -0.46 12.32 -1.54
C VAL A 301 -1.86 12.30 -2.18
N LYS A 302 -2.13 11.24 -2.94
CA LYS A 302 -3.39 11.00 -3.67
C LYS A 302 -3.78 9.53 -3.53
N SER A 303 -5.07 9.24 -3.36
CA SER A 303 -5.60 7.88 -3.53
C SER A 303 -5.75 7.58 -5.01
N ARG A 304 -5.41 6.36 -5.42
CA ARG A 304 -5.78 5.83 -6.74
C ARG A 304 -7.24 5.38 -6.78
N LEU A 305 -7.73 4.79 -5.69
CA LEU A 305 -9.08 4.23 -5.62
C LEU A 305 -10.11 5.35 -5.36
N PRO A 306 -11.25 5.36 -6.07
CA PRO A 306 -12.32 6.32 -5.82
C PRO A 306 -12.93 6.05 -4.43
N PRO A 307 -13.14 7.08 -3.59
CA PRO A 307 -13.79 6.92 -2.30
C PRO A 307 -15.21 6.34 -2.49
N ARG A 308 -15.59 5.38 -1.65
CA ARG A 308 -16.94 4.82 -1.64
C ARG A 308 -17.50 4.96 -0.21
N PRO A 309 -18.34 5.98 0.07
CA PRO A 309 -18.86 6.19 1.42
C PRO A 309 -19.68 4.97 1.85
N ARG A 310 -19.39 4.41 3.03
CA ARG A 310 -20.12 3.27 3.62
C ARG A 310 -20.68 3.62 5.01
N PRO A 311 -21.95 3.28 5.29
CA PRO A 311 -22.59 3.57 6.58
C PRO A 311 -21.84 2.89 7.73
N PHE A 312 -21.74 3.54 8.88
CA PHE A 312 -21.01 2.98 10.03
C PHE A 312 -21.68 1.69 10.54
N VAL A 313 -20.96 0.58 10.42
CA VAL A 313 -21.38 -0.73 10.94
C VAL A 313 -20.26 -1.23 11.86
N LEU A 314 -20.51 -1.20 13.17
CA LEU A 314 -19.56 -1.68 14.18
C LEU A 314 -19.19 -3.16 13.96
N GLN A 315 -20.11 -3.94 13.40
CA GLN A 315 -19.91 -5.35 13.12
C GLN A 315 -18.77 -5.60 12.12
N GLU A 316 -18.52 -4.71 11.15
CA GLU A 316 -17.38 -4.81 10.21
C GLU A 316 -16.02 -4.84 10.92
N TYR A 317 -15.91 -4.16 12.07
CA TYR A 317 -14.68 -4.17 12.90
C TYR A 317 -14.53 -5.47 13.69
N LEU A 318 -15.64 -6.08 14.09
CA LEU A 318 -15.68 -7.31 14.90
C LEU A 318 -15.59 -8.58 14.03
N ASP A 319 -16.13 -8.55 12.82
CA ASP A 319 -16.12 -9.67 11.87
C ASP A 319 -14.71 -10.13 11.50
N GLY A 320 -13.74 -9.21 11.50
CA GLY A 320 -12.33 -9.57 11.35
C GLY A 320 -11.85 -10.59 12.39
N PHE A 321 -12.27 -10.45 13.65
CA PHE A 321 -11.87 -11.38 14.72
C PHE A 321 -12.50 -12.77 14.62
N ARG A 322 -13.55 -12.95 13.79
CA ARG A 322 -14.08 -14.28 13.47
C ARG A 322 -13.14 -15.08 12.57
N GLN A 323 -12.21 -14.42 11.87
CA GLN A 323 -11.19 -15.08 11.05
C GLN A 323 -9.96 -15.41 11.93
N PRO A 324 -9.66 -16.69 12.22
CA PRO A 324 -8.62 -17.06 13.18
C PRO A 324 -7.23 -16.56 12.76
N ALA A 325 -6.92 -16.60 11.46
CA ALA A 325 -5.67 -16.04 10.92
C ALA A 325 -5.49 -14.54 11.23
N PHE A 326 -6.58 -13.76 11.21
CA PHE A 326 -6.56 -12.33 11.52
C PHE A 326 -6.43 -12.07 13.02
N ALA A 327 -7.24 -12.74 13.84
CA ALA A 327 -7.20 -12.61 15.30
C ALA A 327 -5.81 -12.97 15.88
N ILE A 328 -5.24 -14.09 15.44
CA ILE A 328 -3.93 -14.57 15.91
C ILE A 328 -2.81 -13.65 15.42
N THR A 329 -2.88 -13.15 14.18
CA THR A 329 -1.90 -12.17 13.67
C THR A 329 -1.95 -10.86 14.44
N ILE A 330 -3.13 -10.34 14.77
CA ILE A 330 -3.28 -9.15 15.62
C ILE A 330 -2.71 -9.40 17.01
N PHE A 331 -2.94 -10.58 17.61
CA PHE A 331 -2.40 -10.90 18.93
C PHE A 331 -0.87 -10.97 18.93
N GLY A 332 -0.26 -11.55 17.89
CA GLY A 332 1.20 -11.54 17.71
C GLY A 332 1.75 -10.13 17.53
N LEU A 333 1.08 -9.29 16.74
CA LEU A 333 1.43 -7.88 16.57
C LEU A 333 1.34 -7.11 17.91
N PHE A 334 0.30 -7.33 18.70
CA PHE A 334 0.11 -6.74 20.03
C PHE A 334 1.23 -7.13 21.00
N LEU A 335 1.56 -8.43 21.11
CA LEU A 335 2.62 -8.91 21.99
C LEU A 335 3.99 -8.30 21.64
N PHE A 336 4.28 -8.13 20.35
CA PHE A 336 5.50 -7.47 19.92
C PHE A 336 5.49 -5.97 20.24
N PHE A 337 4.37 -5.26 20.00
CA PHE A 337 4.18 -3.86 20.37
C PHE A 337 4.34 -3.61 21.88
N TRP A 338 3.92 -4.56 22.71
CA TRP A 338 4.02 -4.52 24.17
C TRP A 338 5.47 -4.48 24.66
N GLY A 339 6.38 -5.15 23.95
CA GLY A 339 7.83 -5.12 24.21
C GLY A 339 8.59 -4.04 23.42
N MET A 340 8.18 -3.72 22.19
CA MET A 340 8.99 -2.93 21.24
C MET A 340 9.50 -1.60 21.80
N PHE A 341 8.66 -0.85 22.52
CA PHE A 341 9.01 0.49 23.01
C PHE A 341 9.92 0.48 24.25
N LEU A 342 10.14 -0.66 24.90
CA LEU A 342 10.91 -0.72 26.15
C LEU A 342 12.39 -0.37 25.93
N PRO A 343 13.10 -0.92 24.93
CA PRO A 343 14.45 -0.46 24.58
C PRO A 343 14.51 1.03 24.22
N PHE A 344 13.53 1.56 23.47
CA PHE A 344 13.47 3.00 23.15
C PHE A 344 13.33 3.88 24.40
N ASN A 345 12.53 3.47 25.38
CA ASN A 345 12.25 4.29 26.55
C ASN A 345 13.30 4.14 27.66
N PHE A 346 13.88 2.94 27.85
CA PHE A 346 14.70 2.63 29.03
C PHE A 346 16.19 2.45 28.77
N VAL A 347 16.67 2.35 27.51
CA VAL A 347 18.11 2.14 27.26
C VAL A 347 18.97 3.32 27.72
N ILE A 348 18.48 4.56 27.60
CA ILE A 348 19.17 5.77 28.10
C ILE A 348 19.31 5.72 29.63
N LEU A 349 18.21 5.40 30.33
CA LEU A 349 18.17 5.26 31.79
C LEU A 349 19.15 4.19 32.28
N GLN A 350 19.16 3.03 31.62
CA GLN A 350 20.08 1.95 31.92
C GLN A 350 21.54 2.33 31.64
N ALA A 351 21.84 2.97 30.50
CA ALA A 351 23.19 3.36 30.15
C ALA A 351 23.78 4.36 31.15
N ARG A 352 22.99 5.37 31.56
CA ARG A 352 23.37 6.30 32.65
C ARG A 352 23.59 5.58 33.97
N ALA A 353 22.68 4.68 34.36
CA ALA A 353 22.81 3.91 35.60
C ALA A 353 24.03 2.97 35.62
N GLN A 354 24.56 2.59 34.44
CA GLN A 354 25.80 1.83 34.28
C GLN A 354 27.05 2.71 34.14
N GLY A 355 26.94 4.04 34.22
CA GLY A 355 28.06 4.98 34.15
C GLY A 355 28.58 5.28 32.74
N MET A 356 27.75 5.12 31.70
CA MET A 356 28.09 5.56 30.35
C MET A 356 28.22 7.09 30.30
N ASP A 357 29.27 7.59 29.61
CA ASP A 357 29.51 9.02 29.43
C ASP A 357 28.32 9.75 28.79
N GLU A 358 27.94 10.91 29.35
CA GLU A 358 26.77 11.68 28.92
C GLU A 358 26.84 12.14 27.45
N ASN A 359 28.04 12.38 26.91
CA ASN A 359 28.20 12.71 25.50
C ASN A 359 27.93 11.51 24.58
N LEU A 360 28.03 10.28 25.08
CA LEU A 360 27.74 9.05 24.34
C LEU A 360 26.28 8.62 24.50
N VAL A 361 25.70 8.75 25.71
CA VAL A 361 24.32 8.38 26.02
C VAL A 361 23.32 9.05 25.06
N ILE A 362 23.52 10.33 24.74
CA ILE A 362 22.64 11.10 23.85
C ILE A 362 22.59 10.55 22.41
N TYR A 363 23.59 9.78 21.97
CA TYR A 363 23.63 9.18 20.63
C TYR A 363 22.98 7.80 20.55
N LEU A 364 22.61 7.16 21.65
CA LEU A 364 22.02 5.81 21.66
C LEU A 364 20.73 5.72 20.82
N LEU A 365 19.79 6.67 21.01
CA LEU A 365 18.55 6.73 20.22
C LEU A 365 18.80 7.13 18.75
N PRO A 366 19.64 8.14 18.43
CA PRO A 366 20.09 8.40 17.05
C PRO A 366 20.71 7.18 16.36
N ILE A 367 21.60 6.42 17.01
CA ILE A 367 22.23 5.22 16.42
C ILE A 367 21.17 4.16 16.09
N MET A 368 20.29 3.85 17.05
CA MET A 368 19.20 2.87 16.83
C MET A 368 18.27 3.30 15.70
N ASN A 369 17.87 4.57 15.65
CA ASN A 369 17.01 5.10 14.58
C ASN A 369 17.71 5.11 13.22
N ALA A 370 18.99 5.47 13.16
CA ALA A 370 19.77 5.47 11.92
C ALA A 370 19.85 4.06 11.30
N VAL A 371 20.09 3.03 12.11
CA VAL A 371 20.10 1.63 11.62
C VAL A 371 18.68 1.14 11.29
N SER A 372 17.66 1.64 11.99
CA SER A 372 16.25 1.34 11.69
C SER A 372 15.81 1.81 10.29
N ILE A 373 16.48 2.79 9.66
CA ILE A 373 16.28 3.15 8.25
C ILE A 373 16.51 1.93 7.35
N LEU A 374 17.67 1.26 7.51
CA LEU A 374 18.00 0.03 6.77
C LEU A 374 17.07 -1.11 7.18
N GLY A 375 16.75 -1.19 8.47
CA GLY A 375 15.78 -2.12 9.04
C GLY A 375 14.37 -2.01 8.45
N ARG A 376 13.95 -0.83 7.99
CA ARG A 376 12.62 -0.63 7.37
C ARG A 376 12.60 -1.03 5.90
N ILE A 377 13.69 -0.74 5.18
CA ILE A 377 13.79 -0.95 3.74
C ILE A 377 14.14 -2.40 3.40
N ILE A 378 15.18 -2.97 4.01
CA ILE A 378 15.74 -4.27 3.59
C ILE A 378 14.78 -5.45 3.85
N PRO A 379 14.23 -5.65 5.07
CA PRO A 379 13.22 -6.67 5.34
C PRO A 379 11.96 -6.51 4.48
N GLY A 380 11.55 -5.29 4.13
CA GLY A 380 10.45 -5.03 3.19
C GLY A 380 10.71 -5.65 1.80
N ILE A 381 11.89 -5.38 1.24
CA ILE A 381 12.33 -5.94 -0.05
C ILE A 381 12.50 -7.47 0.02
N VAL A 382 13.04 -8.00 1.12
CA VAL A 382 13.23 -9.45 1.32
C VAL A 382 11.88 -10.16 1.48
N ALA A 383 10.90 -9.55 2.16
CA ALA A 383 9.57 -10.11 2.36
C ALA A 383 8.75 -10.23 1.07
N ASP A 384 8.93 -9.30 0.12
CA ASP A 384 8.33 -9.38 -1.21
C ASP A 384 8.91 -10.56 -2.04
N LYS A 385 10.02 -11.20 -1.60
CA LYS A 385 10.61 -12.40 -2.23
C LYS A 385 10.43 -13.69 -1.41
N MET A 386 10.69 -13.65 -0.11
CA MET A 386 10.70 -14.83 0.79
C MET A 386 9.36 -15.09 1.49
N GLY A 387 8.36 -14.22 1.27
CA GLY A 387 7.06 -14.26 1.93
C GLY A 387 7.03 -13.49 3.25
N ARG A 388 5.95 -12.73 3.46
CA ARG A 388 5.85 -11.72 4.53
C ARG A 388 5.90 -12.32 5.95
N TYR A 389 5.22 -13.45 6.18
CA TYR A 389 5.26 -14.15 7.48
C TYR A 389 6.65 -14.68 7.83
N ASN A 390 7.40 -15.22 6.85
CA ASN A 390 8.74 -15.75 7.09
C ASN A 390 9.69 -14.68 7.60
N VAL A 391 9.69 -13.52 6.93
CA VAL A 391 10.55 -12.39 7.33
C VAL A 391 10.09 -11.78 8.65
N MET A 392 8.77 -11.71 8.92
CA MET A 392 8.27 -11.26 10.22
C MET A 392 8.73 -12.18 11.36
N ILE A 393 8.62 -13.50 11.20
CA ILE A 393 9.11 -14.48 12.19
C ILE A 393 10.62 -14.29 12.42
N LEU A 394 11.41 -14.15 11.36
CA LEU A 394 12.86 -13.96 11.45
C LEU A 394 13.26 -12.69 12.23
N ILE A 395 12.69 -11.53 11.88
CA ILE A 395 13.07 -10.27 12.54
C ILE A 395 12.53 -10.15 13.96
N THR A 396 11.36 -10.71 14.25
CA THR A 396 10.82 -10.75 15.62
C THR A 396 11.64 -11.69 16.49
N PHE A 397 12.09 -12.83 15.95
CA PHE A 397 13.01 -13.75 16.62
C PHE A 397 14.38 -13.11 16.89
N ILE A 398 14.98 -12.42 15.91
CA ILE A 398 16.23 -11.66 16.12
C ILE A 398 16.04 -10.62 17.23
N SER A 399 14.93 -9.88 17.22
CA SER A 399 14.62 -8.88 18.26
C SER A 399 14.56 -9.52 19.66
N ALA A 400 13.80 -10.62 19.81
CA ALA A 400 13.66 -11.35 21.07
C ALA A 400 14.99 -11.96 21.54
N LEU A 401 15.73 -12.61 20.63
CA LEU A 401 17.00 -13.27 20.91
C LEU A 401 18.04 -12.28 21.43
N PHE A 402 18.26 -11.15 20.75
CA PHE A 402 19.27 -10.18 21.19
C PHE A 402 18.81 -9.34 22.40
N CYS A 403 17.50 -9.18 22.60
CA CYS A 403 16.94 -8.66 23.85
C CYS A 403 17.29 -9.55 25.06
N LEU A 404 17.23 -10.87 24.92
CA LEU A 404 17.58 -11.79 26.01
C LEU A 404 19.09 -12.06 26.12
N ALA A 405 19.76 -12.31 24.99
CA ALA A 405 21.14 -12.78 24.95
C ALA A 405 22.21 -11.67 25.01
N LEU A 406 21.88 -10.44 24.62
CA LEU A 406 22.86 -9.33 24.58
C LEU A 406 22.50 -8.17 25.51
N TRP A 407 21.23 -7.76 25.59
CA TRP A 407 20.84 -6.62 26.44
C TRP A 407 20.94 -6.93 27.94
N ILE A 408 20.57 -8.14 28.37
CA ILE A 408 20.65 -8.59 29.78
C ILE A 408 22.11 -8.63 30.30
N PRO A 409 23.04 -9.38 29.67
CA PRO A 409 24.44 -9.43 30.12
C PRO A 409 25.24 -8.19 29.69
N GLY A 410 24.75 -7.37 28.77
CA GLY A 410 25.42 -6.17 28.28
C GLY A 410 25.59 -5.11 29.36
N LYS A 411 26.79 -5.08 29.98
CA LYS A 411 27.23 -4.04 30.94
C LYS A 411 28.28 -3.07 30.36
N SER A 412 28.73 -3.28 29.12
CA SER A 412 29.71 -2.42 28.46
C SER A 412 29.05 -1.52 27.41
N ASN A 413 29.63 -0.34 27.19
CA ASN A 413 29.14 0.61 26.19
C ASN A 413 29.03 -0.04 24.79
N ALA A 414 30.02 -0.86 24.42
CA ALA A 414 30.02 -1.59 23.17
C ALA A 414 28.86 -2.60 23.07
N ALA A 415 28.56 -3.36 24.14
CA ALA A 415 27.47 -4.33 24.13
C ALA A 415 26.09 -3.64 23.97
N ILE A 416 25.88 -2.50 24.64
CA ILE A 416 24.65 -1.69 24.49
C ILE A 416 24.53 -1.16 23.06
N ILE A 417 25.60 -0.62 22.48
CA ILE A 417 25.58 -0.07 21.11
C ILE A 417 25.31 -1.19 20.09
N VAL A 418 25.97 -2.35 20.20
CA VAL A 418 25.73 -3.49 19.29
C VAL A 418 24.30 -4.02 19.42
N PHE A 419 23.75 -4.10 20.64
CA PHE A 419 22.35 -4.42 20.85
C PHE A 419 21.42 -3.43 20.13
N LEU A 420 21.66 -2.12 20.26
CA LEU A 420 20.84 -1.08 19.63
C LEU A 420 20.94 -1.07 18.10
N VAL A 421 22.10 -1.42 17.52
CA VAL A 421 22.26 -1.61 16.07
C VAL A 421 21.37 -2.77 15.60
N ILE A 422 21.47 -3.93 16.24
CA ILE A 422 20.72 -5.13 15.85
C ILE A 422 19.22 -4.93 16.07
N PHE A 423 18.84 -4.41 17.24
CA PHE A 423 17.45 -4.14 17.60
C PHE A 423 16.83 -3.03 16.74
N GLY A 424 17.59 -1.98 16.40
CA GLY A 424 17.15 -0.92 15.48
C GLY A 424 16.81 -1.48 14.10
N PHE A 425 17.66 -2.36 13.56
CA PHE A 425 17.41 -3.06 12.32
C PHE A 425 16.14 -3.94 12.39
N SER A 426 16.05 -4.80 13.40
CA SER A 426 14.98 -5.80 13.49
C SER A 426 13.61 -5.20 13.82
N SER A 427 13.55 -4.21 14.72
CA SER A 427 12.33 -3.45 15.04
C SER A 427 11.83 -2.60 13.87
N GLY A 428 12.75 -2.03 13.07
CA GLY A 428 12.39 -1.29 11.86
C GLY A 428 11.64 -2.14 10.84
N GLY A 429 12.05 -3.40 10.69
CA GLY A 429 11.42 -4.32 9.74
C GLY A 429 10.00 -4.67 10.15
N PHE A 430 9.74 -4.81 11.45
CA PHE A 430 8.42 -5.10 11.99
C PHE A 430 7.42 -3.99 11.61
N ILE A 431 7.79 -2.72 11.82
CA ILE A 431 6.90 -1.57 11.53
C ILE A 431 6.51 -1.53 10.05
N SER A 432 7.44 -1.90 9.17
CA SER A 432 7.22 -1.88 7.71
C SER A 432 6.41 -3.09 7.21
N LEU A 433 6.53 -4.24 7.87
CA LEU A 433 5.85 -5.48 7.49
C LEU A 433 4.48 -5.67 8.14
N ALA A 434 4.20 -5.07 9.30
CA ALA A 434 2.91 -5.23 9.98
C ALA A 434 1.70 -4.84 9.10
N PRO A 435 1.67 -3.67 8.41
CA PRO A 435 0.59 -3.35 7.46
C PRO A 435 0.52 -4.33 6.27
N ALA A 436 1.67 -4.81 5.80
CA ALA A 436 1.76 -5.71 4.66
C ALA A 436 1.26 -7.14 4.98
N LEU A 437 1.42 -7.60 6.22
CA LEU A 437 0.79 -8.84 6.72
C LEU A 437 -0.73 -8.70 6.79
N ILE A 438 -1.22 -7.63 7.43
CA ILE A 438 -2.66 -7.37 7.55
C ILE A 438 -3.29 -7.31 6.15
N ALA A 439 -2.67 -6.57 5.22
CA ALA A 439 -3.12 -6.47 3.83
C ALA A 439 -3.02 -7.77 3.01
N GLN A 440 -2.28 -8.78 3.47
CA GLN A 440 -2.23 -10.10 2.81
C GLN A 440 -3.42 -10.98 3.23
N ILE A 441 -3.89 -10.87 4.48
CA ILE A 441 -4.99 -11.66 5.04
C ILE A 441 -6.33 -10.90 5.03
N SER A 442 -6.45 -9.89 4.16
CA SER A 442 -7.58 -8.96 4.11
C SER A 442 -8.08 -8.79 2.69
N ASP A 443 -9.41 -8.76 2.51
CA ASP A 443 -10.02 -8.20 1.30
C ASP A 443 -9.53 -6.76 1.12
N ILE A 444 -9.07 -6.43 -0.09
CA ILE A 444 -8.59 -5.09 -0.44
C ILE A 444 -9.65 -4.01 -0.19
N ARG A 445 -10.93 -4.36 -0.26
CA ARG A 445 -12.11 -3.50 0.03
C ARG A 445 -12.33 -3.22 1.52
N GLN A 446 -11.52 -3.81 2.41
CA GLN A 446 -11.59 -3.67 3.87
C GLN A 446 -10.21 -3.38 4.52
N ILE A 447 -9.14 -3.15 3.74
CA ILE A 447 -7.79 -2.95 4.30
C ILE A 447 -7.73 -1.79 5.29
N GLY A 448 -8.38 -0.65 5.01
CA GLY A 448 -8.38 0.52 5.90
C GLY A 448 -8.97 0.20 7.27
N ILE A 449 -10.18 -0.36 7.29
CA ILE A 449 -10.84 -0.86 8.52
C ILE A 449 -9.97 -1.90 9.24
N ARG A 450 -9.52 -2.96 8.55
CA ARG A 450 -8.77 -4.07 9.16
C ARG A 450 -7.40 -3.65 9.70
N THR A 451 -6.69 -2.78 9.00
CA THR A 451 -5.42 -2.20 9.46
C THR A 451 -5.65 -1.26 10.64
N GLY A 452 -6.72 -0.46 10.60
CA GLY A 452 -7.16 0.38 11.71
C GLY A 452 -7.49 -0.42 12.98
N THR A 453 -8.26 -1.51 12.86
CA THR A 453 -8.56 -2.44 13.97
C THR A 453 -7.29 -3.04 14.55
N ALA A 454 -6.37 -3.52 13.70
CA ALA A 454 -5.11 -4.08 14.15
C ALA A 454 -4.25 -3.06 14.92
N PHE A 455 -4.16 -1.81 14.45
CA PHE A 455 -3.46 -0.75 15.17
C PHE A 455 -4.18 -0.38 16.47
N ALA A 456 -5.51 -0.34 16.50
CA ALA A 456 -6.25 -0.07 17.73
C ALA A 456 -6.04 -1.14 18.83
N VAL A 457 -5.86 -2.41 18.47
CA VAL A 457 -5.46 -3.43 19.46
C VAL A 457 -3.99 -3.25 19.89
N GLN A 458 -3.07 -3.07 18.93
CA GLN A 458 -1.64 -2.84 19.22
C GLN A 458 -1.38 -1.63 20.13
N SER A 459 -2.21 -0.58 20.04
CA SER A 459 -2.03 0.64 20.83
C SER A 459 -2.08 0.37 22.34
N PHE A 460 -2.91 -0.56 22.82
CA PHE A 460 -2.96 -0.94 24.23
C PHE A 460 -1.66 -1.60 24.73
N GLY A 461 -0.93 -2.27 23.82
CA GLY A 461 0.42 -2.76 24.09
C GLY A 461 1.39 -1.59 24.31
N ALA A 462 1.41 -0.60 23.42
CA ALA A 462 2.23 0.60 23.60
C ALA A 462 1.87 1.38 24.88
N LEU A 463 0.58 1.49 25.21
CA LEU A 463 0.08 2.22 26.39
C LEU A 463 0.50 1.56 27.70
N THR A 464 0.36 0.24 27.81
CA THR A 464 0.56 -0.50 29.08
C THR A 464 2.00 -0.97 29.27
N GLY A 465 2.75 -1.23 28.19
CA GLY A 465 4.10 -1.79 28.26
C GLY A 465 5.07 -0.90 29.05
N SER A 466 5.07 0.42 28.81
CA SER A 466 6.01 1.34 29.48
C SER A 466 5.71 1.57 30.96
N PRO A 467 4.45 1.80 31.41
CA PRO A 467 4.11 1.86 32.83
C PRO A 467 4.39 0.55 33.59
N ILE A 468 4.07 -0.62 33.00
CA ILE A 468 4.36 -1.93 33.60
C ILE A 468 5.89 -2.11 33.75
N ALA A 469 6.64 -1.82 32.71
CA ALA A 469 8.11 -1.87 32.72
C ALA A 469 8.71 -0.94 33.79
N GLY A 470 8.21 0.29 33.91
CA GLY A 470 8.64 1.23 34.95
C GLY A 470 8.32 0.76 36.37
N ALA A 471 7.14 0.16 36.58
CA ALA A 471 6.77 -0.44 37.86
C ALA A 471 7.65 -1.64 38.23
N ILE A 472 8.05 -2.47 37.25
CA ILE A 472 9.01 -3.57 37.44
C ILE A 472 10.39 -3.02 37.86
N VAL A 473 10.91 -1.98 37.19
CA VAL A 473 12.19 -1.38 37.58
C VAL A 473 12.13 -0.78 38.99
N ALA A 474 11.03 -0.12 39.34
CA ALA A 474 10.81 0.43 40.68
C ALA A 474 10.77 -0.67 41.76
N SER A 475 10.08 -1.79 41.52
CA SER A 475 10.00 -2.90 42.49
C SER A 475 11.32 -3.66 42.65
N GLN A 476 12.21 -3.60 41.65
CA GLN A 476 13.56 -4.16 41.72
C GLN A 476 14.64 -3.16 42.13
N GLY A 477 14.27 -2.03 42.76
CA GLY A 477 15.22 -1.06 43.30
C GLY A 477 16.10 -0.38 42.24
N GLY A 478 15.60 -0.23 41.00
CA GLY A 478 16.36 0.32 39.88
C GLY A 478 17.09 -0.72 39.03
N SER A 479 16.98 -2.02 39.34
CA SER A 479 17.46 -3.07 38.43
C SER A 479 16.59 -3.17 37.18
N PHE A 480 17.22 -3.28 36.01
CA PHE A 480 16.55 -3.39 34.72
C PHE A 480 16.22 -4.84 34.33
N LEU A 481 16.67 -5.84 35.10
CA LEU A 481 16.58 -7.26 34.72
C LEU A 481 15.14 -7.71 34.43
N GLY A 482 14.19 -7.41 35.32
CA GLY A 482 12.78 -7.79 35.12
C GLY A 482 12.15 -7.15 33.88
N LEU A 483 12.52 -5.89 33.58
CA LEU A 483 12.08 -5.18 32.38
C LEU A 483 12.63 -5.83 31.10
N GLN A 484 13.90 -6.21 31.11
CA GLN A 484 14.56 -6.86 29.97
C GLN A 484 13.99 -8.27 29.71
N LEU A 485 13.74 -9.05 30.77
CA LEU A 485 13.09 -10.36 30.68
C LEU A 485 11.66 -10.23 30.15
N PHE A 486 10.86 -9.31 30.70
CA PHE A 486 9.51 -9.02 30.24
C PHE A 486 9.48 -8.63 28.75
N CYS A 487 10.35 -7.71 28.33
CA CYS A 487 10.51 -7.32 26.93
C CYS A 487 10.84 -8.51 26.02
N GLY A 488 11.86 -9.30 26.39
CA GLY A 488 12.34 -10.41 25.58
C GLY A 488 11.34 -11.55 25.46
N PHE A 489 10.67 -11.92 26.57
CA PHE A 489 9.65 -12.97 26.56
C PHE A 489 8.35 -12.53 25.87
N ALA A 490 7.93 -11.26 25.96
CA ALA A 490 6.80 -10.76 25.20
C ALA A 490 7.04 -10.84 23.68
N MET A 491 8.25 -10.47 23.22
CA MET A 491 8.65 -10.64 21.82
C MET A 491 8.78 -12.11 21.41
N LEU A 492 9.31 -12.97 22.28
CA LEU A 492 9.43 -14.41 21.99
C LEU A 492 8.06 -15.10 21.90
N ALA A 493 7.10 -14.69 22.73
CA ALA A 493 5.72 -15.12 22.62
C ALA A 493 5.08 -14.68 21.29
N ALA A 494 5.36 -13.45 20.83
CA ALA A 494 4.93 -12.98 19.51
C ALA A 494 5.47 -13.87 18.37
N VAL A 495 6.73 -14.33 18.44
CA VAL A 495 7.31 -15.28 17.47
C VAL A 495 6.50 -16.57 17.41
N GLY A 496 6.18 -17.17 18.56
CA GLY A 496 5.36 -18.39 18.63
C GLY A 496 3.96 -18.18 18.03
N VAL A 497 3.35 -17.01 18.27
CA VAL A 497 2.05 -16.63 17.72
C VAL A 497 2.12 -16.41 16.19
N PHE A 498 3.18 -15.81 15.66
CA PHE A 498 3.36 -15.68 14.20
C PHE A 498 3.63 -17.01 13.51
N ILE A 499 4.34 -17.94 14.16
CA ILE A 499 4.49 -19.32 13.69
C ILE A 499 3.12 -20.01 13.64
N ALA A 500 2.31 -19.90 14.70
CA ALA A 500 0.95 -20.44 14.72
C ALA A 500 0.06 -19.82 13.62
N ALA A 501 0.11 -18.50 13.42
CA ALA A 501 -0.62 -17.81 12.34
C ALA A 501 -0.22 -18.33 10.94
N ARG A 502 1.08 -18.55 10.71
CA ARG A 502 1.60 -19.14 9.47
C ARG A 502 1.10 -20.57 9.27
N HIS A 503 1.12 -21.40 10.31
CA HIS A 503 0.62 -22.77 10.22
C HIS A 503 -0.89 -22.83 9.97
N ILE A 504 -1.68 -21.99 10.63
CA ILE A 504 -3.14 -21.95 10.43
C ILE A 504 -3.48 -21.47 9.02
N GLY A 505 -2.78 -20.45 8.49
CA GLY A 505 -2.93 -20.05 7.09
C GLY A 505 -2.64 -21.20 6.14
N TRP A 506 -1.51 -21.90 6.32
CA TRP A 506 -1.15 -23.05 5.50
C TRP A 506 -2.14 -24.23 5.63
N VAL A 507 -2.63 -24.54 6.83
CA VAL A 507 -3.62 -25.60 7.06
C VAL A 507 -4.96 -25.24 6.43
N CYS A 508 -5.41 -23.98 6.51
CA CYS A 508 -6.60 -23.52 5.79
C CYS A 508 -6.42 -23.66 4.27
N ASP A 509 -5.30 -23.18 3.72
CA ASP A 509 -4.99 -23.31 2.29
C ASP A 509 -4.95 -24.79 1.85
N THR A 510 -4.36 -25.68 2.65
CA THR A 510 -4.32 -27.13 2.38
C THR A 510 -5.69 -27.79 2.50
N ILE A 511 -6.49 -27.50 3.54
CA ILE A 511 -7.86 -28.06 3.67
C ILE A 511 -8.75 -27.61 2.51
N ILE A 512 -8.65 -26.35 2.09
CA ILE A 512 -9.39 -25.82 0.92
C ILE A 512 -8.99 -26.56 -0.37
N ARG A 513 -7.70 -26.90 -0.53
CA ARG A 513 -7.20 -27.66 -1.68
C ARG A 513 -7.56 -29.15 -1.63
N ASP A 514 -7.52 -29.76 -0.45
CA ASP A 514 -7.72 -31.21 -0.28
C ASP A 514 -9.20 -31.61 -0.24
N HIS A 515 -10.10 -30.74 0.24
CA HIS A 515 -11.53 -31.07 0.41
C HIS A 515 -12.42 -30.53 -0.73
N GLY A 516 -11.91 -29.68 -1.62
CA GLY A 516 -12.70 -29.11 -2.72
C GLY A 516 -13.92 -28.28 -2.30
N ILE A 517 -14.02 -27.92 -1.01
CA ILE A 517 -15.16 -27.17 -0.46
C ILE A 517 -15.11 -25.74 -0.97
N SER A 518 -15.84 -25.49 -2.04
CA SER A 518 -16.14 -24.15 -2.55
C SER A 518 -17.01 -23.40 -1.53
N SER A 519 -16.36 -22.62 -0.66
CA SER A 519 -17.03 -21.51 0.01
C SER A 519 -17.43 -20.48 -1.03
N ASP A 520 -18.73 -20.20 -1.12
CA ASP A 520 -19.37 -19.67 -2.31
C ASP A 520 -18.85 -18.27 -2.78
N ARG A 521 -18.77 -18.10 -4.11
CA ARG A 521 -18.83 -16.83 -4.86
C ARG A 521 -17.78 -15.71 -4.69
N SER A 522 -16.54 -15.94 -4.21
CA SER A 522 -15.50 -14.88 -4.34
C SER A 522 -14.06 -15.28 -4.69
N SER A 523 -13.72 -16.57 -4.70
CA SER A 523 -12.33 -17.02 -4.92
C SER A 523 -12.16 -18.12 -5.99
N ALA A 524 -13.17 -18.34 -6.84
CA ALA A 524 -13.09 -19.25 -7.99
C ALA A 524 -12.24 -18.68 -9.16
N CYS A 525 -11.11 -18.03 -8.86
CA CYS A 525 -10.18 -17.51 -9.83
C CYS A 525 -8.73 -17.73 -9.35
N THR A 526 -8.31 -18.99 -9.32
CA THR A 526 -6.88 -19.38 -9.39
C THR A 526 -6.63 -20.86 -9.71
N LEU A 527 -7.66 -21.63 -10.13
CA LEU A 527 -7.42 -22.55 -11.24
C LEU A 527 -7.08 -21.67 -12.44
N LYS A 528 -5.87 -21.82 -13.01
CA LYS A 528 -5.49 -21.14 -14.24
C LYS A 528 -6.21 -21.82 -15.41
N SER A 529 -7.50 -21.54 -15.60
CA SER A 529 -8.06 -21.74 -16.92
C SER A 529 -7.32 -20.82 -17.89
N LYS A 530 -6.97 -21.35 -19.06
CA LYS A 530 -6.65 -20.49 -20.20
C LYS A 530 -7.97 -20.28 -20.92
N GLY A 531 -8.57 -19.11 -20.70
CA GLY A 531 -9.65 -18.64 -21.55
C GLY A 531 -9.13 -18.44 -22.96
N TYR A 532 -9.69 -19.15 -23.93
CA TYR A 532 -9.44 -18.95 -25.35
C TYR A 532 -10.69 -18.33 -25.98
N TYR A 533 -10.48 -17.46 -26.96
CA TYR A 533 -11.57 -16.93 -27.77
C TYR A 533 -11.20 -16.99 -29.25
N THR A 534 -12.18 -17.24 -30.09
CA THR A 534 -12.04 -17.15 -31.55
C THR A 534 -13.03 -16.13 -32.09
N ILE A 535 -12.53 -15.20 -32.91
CA ILE A 535 -13.35 -14.18 -33.58
C ILE A 535 -13.37 -14.49 -35.07
N ARG A 536 -14.55 -14.49 -35.68
CA ARG A 536 -14.70 -14.54 -37.13
C ARG A 536 -15.90 -13.71 -37.60
N PRO A 537 -15.91 -13.21 -38.85
CA PRO A 537 -17.14 -12.75 -39.46
C PRO A 537 -18.17 -13.89 -39.52
N LEU A 538 -19.45 -13.52 -39.42
CA LEU A 538 -20.56 -14.42 -39.73
C LEU A 538 -20.67 -14.55 -41.26
N THR A 539 -21.05 -15.74 -41.74
CA THR A 539 -21.32 -15.95 -43.17
C THR A 539 -22.75 -15.53 -43.52
N ASP A 540 -23.04 -15.28 -44.80
CA ASP A 540 -24.36 -14.81 -45.29
C ASP A 540 -25.52 -15.76 -44.95
N THR A 541 -25.21 -17.00 -44.56
CA THR A 541 -26.17 -18.03 -44.13
C THR A 541 -26.48 -17.99 -42.63
N GLU A 542 -25.61 -17.42 -41.80
CA GLU A 542 -25.64 -17.51 -40.33
C GLU A 542 -26.43 -16.36 -39.67
N PHE A 543 -27.67 -16.15 -40.13
CA PHE A 543 -28.63 -15.26 -39.47
C PHE A 543 -29.52 -16.08 -38.51
N GLU A 544 -28.98 -16.41 -37.34
CA GLU A 544 -29.66 -17.10 -36.23
C GLU A 544 -29.82 -16.10 -35.09
N PHE A 545 -31.05 -15.93 -34.59
CA PHE A 545 -31.41 -14.95 -33.56
C PHE A 545 -32.38 -15.62 -32.57
N GLY A 546 -31.96 -15.78 -31.32
CA GLY A 546 -32.73 -16.48 -30.28
C GLY A 546 -32.94 -17.99 -30.54
N THR A 547 -33.10 -18.75 -29.46
CA THR A 547 -33.40 -20.19 -29.49
C THR A 547 -34.78 -20.56 -28.94
N ASP A 548 -35.54 -19.57 -28.43
CA ASP A 548 -36.86 -19.76 -27.82
C ASP A 548 -37.94 -19.06 -28.67
N GLU A 549 -38.93 -19.84 -29.13
CA GLU A 549 -40.08 -19.33 -29.90
C GLU A 549 -41.06 -18.50 -29.05
N HIS A 550 -40.95 -18.55 -27.72
CA HIS A 550 -41.87 -17.91 -26.77
C HIS A 550 -41.36 -16.57 -26.22
N VAL A 551 -40.10 -16.21 -26.47
CA VAL A 551 -39.51 -14.93 -26.01
C VAL A 551 -39.18 -14.03 -27.20
N SER A 552 -39.91 -12.92 -27.33
CA SER A 552 -39.63 -11.92 -28.36
C SER A 552 -38.34 -11.13 -28.04
N PRO A 553 -37.41 -10.95 -29.01
CA PRO A 553 -36.21 -10.15 -28.79
C PRO A 553 -36.54 -8.70 -28.41
N ALA A 554 -35.79 -8.13 -27.46
CA ALA A 554 -36.07 -6.81 -26.92
C ALA A 554 -36.11 -5.72 -28.03
N GLY A 555 -37.30 -5.16 -28.26
CA GLY A 555 -37.54 -4.14 -29.30
C GLY A 555 -38.03 -4.66 -30.65
N PHE A 556 -38.33 -5.96 -30.78
CA PHE A 556 -38.79 -6.62 -32.01
C PHE A 556 -40.02 -7.49 -31.76
N ALA A 557 -40.79 -7.78 -32.81
CA ALA A 557 -42.00 -8.61 -32.68
C ALA A 557 -41.69 -10.11 -32.57
N SER A 558 -40.63 -10.58 -33.25
CA SER A 558 -40.19 -11.98 -33.24
C SER A 558 -38.73 -12.10 -33.72
N ALA A 559 -38.13 -13.28 -33.58
CA ALA A 559 -36.85 -13.60 -34.20
C ALA A 559 -36.86 -13.45 -35.74
N GLU A 560 -37.99 -13.74 -36.39
CA GLU A 560 -38.14 -13.54 -37.84
C GLU A 560 -38.13 -12.05 -38.23
N ASP A 561 -38.71 -11.18 -37.41
CA ASP A 561 -38.71 -9.72 -37.59
C ASP A 561 -37.27 -9.15 -37.50
N VAL A 562 -36.48 -9.60 -36.51
CA VAL A 562 -35.03 -9.31 -36.44
C VAL A 562 -34.32 -9.75 -37.71
N LYS A 563 -34.56 -10.99 -38.17
CA LYS A 563 -33.93 -11.59 -39.35
C LYS A 563 -34.29 -10.89 -40.65
N ALA A 564 -35.55 -10.45 -40.79
CA ALA A 564 -36.00 -9.67 -41.94
C ALA A 564 -35.34 -8.29 -41.96
N LYS A 565 -35.27 -7.60 -40.81
CA LYS A 565 -34.65 -6.27 -40.69
C LYS A 565 -33.13 -6.30 -40.88
N ALA A 566 -32.45 -7.30 -40.33
CA ALA A 566 -31.01 -7.48 -40.51
C ALA A 566 -30.62 -7.65 -41.98
N ARG A 567 -31.47 -8.33 -42.77
CA ARG A 567 -31.30 -8.48 -44.22
C ARG A 567 -31.65 -7.23 -45.02
N SER A 568 -32.74 -6.53 -44.68
CA SER A 568 -33.15 -5.33 -45.43
C SER A 568 -32.24 -4.13 -45.18
N GLU A 569 -31.65 -4.03 -43.99
CA GLU A 569 -30.71 -2.96 -43.61
C GLU A 569 -29.23 -3.33 -43.82
N GLY A 570 -28.94 -4.53 -44.36
CA GLY A 570 -27.58 -4.96 -44.70
C GLY A 570 -26.63 -5.06 -43.50
N TRP A 571 -27.09 -5.64 -42.39
CA TRP A 571 -26.28 -5.80 -41.18
C TRP A 571 -25.12 -6.77 -41.42
N VAL A 572 -23.94 -6.43 -40.91
CA VAL A 572 -22.74 -7.25 -40.94
C VAL A 572 -22.49 -7.82 -39.55
N GLY A 573 -22.28 -9.13 -39.48
CA GLY A 573 -22.19 -9.88 -38.24
C GLY A 573 -20.79 -10.41 -37.91
N MET A 574 -20.49 -10.56 -36.61
CA MET A 574 -19.27 -11.17 -36.10
C MET A 574 -19.62 -12.18 -35.00
N ARG A 575 -19.03 -13.37 -35.05
CA ARG A 575 -19.13 -14.39 -33.99
C ARG A 575 -17.89 -14.33 -33.10
N VAL A 576 -18.13 -14.45 -31.80
CA VAL A 576 -17.12 -14.67 -30.77
C VAL A 576 -17.48 -15.95 -30.02
N ASP A 577 -16.65 -16.98 -30.16
CA ASP A 577 -16.78 -18.22 -29.41
C ASP A 577 -15.75 -18.22 -28.27
N LEU A 578 -16.19 -18.44 -27.03
CA LEU A 578 -15.39 -18.38 -25.80
C LEU A 578 -15.36 -19.74 -25.09
N TRP A 579 -14.17 -20.12 -24.58
CA TRP A 579 -13.89 -21.45 -24.04
C TRP A 579 -12.94 -21.39 -22.85
N ASP A 580 -13.18 -22.21 -21.81
CA ASP A 580 -12.23 -22.45 -20.71
C ASP A 580 -11.69 -23.88 -20.74
N GLU A 581 -10.36 -24.05 -20.60
CA GLU A 581 -9.73 -25.36 -20.37
C GLU A 581 -9.15 -25.47 -18.95
N PRO A 582 -9.55 -26.47 -18.14
CA PRO A 582 -8.82 -26.85 -16.93
C PRO A 582 -7.52 -27.58 -17.31
N VAL A 583 -6.44 -27.31 -16.59
CA VAL A 583 -5.09 -27.83 -16.93
C VAL A 583 -4.93 -29.35 -16.72
N ASP A 584 -5.74 -29.95 -15.83
CA ASP A 584 -5.60 -31.36 -15.41
C ASP A 584 -6.93 -32.15 -15.50
N ALA A 585 -7.84 -31.78 -16.42
CA ALA A 585 -9.10 -32.51 -16.62
C ALA A 585 -8.89 -33.79 -17.44
N ILE A 586 -9.22 -34.95 -16.84
CA ILE A 586 -9.17 -36.27 -17.49
C ILE A 586 -10.33 -36.43 -18.50
N ASP A 587 -11.48 -35.78 -18.24
CA ASP A 587 -12.59 -35.66 -19.17
C ASP A 587 -12.61 -34.27 -19.81
N LYS A 588 -12.65 -34.21 -21.15
CA LYS A 588 -12.62 -32.95 -21.93
C LYS A 588 -14.01 -32.39 -22.24
N ASP A 589 -15.05 -33.19 -22.03
CA ASP A 589 -16.38 -32.98 -22.61
C ASP A 589 -17.29 -32.10 -21.74
N ASP A 590 -16.85 -31.69 -20.54
CA ASP A 590 -17.60 -30.88 -19.57
C ASP A 590 -17.18 -29.39 -19.54
N SER A 591 -16.44 -28.92 -20.55
CA SER A 591 -16.01 -27.50 -20.61
C SER A 591 -17.07 -26.60 -21.25
N LEU A 592 -17.42 -25.51 -20.54
CA LEU A 592 -18.47 -24.57 -20.93
C LEU A 592 -18.04 -23.68 -22.11
N MET A 593 -18.89 -23.59 -23.12
CA MET A 593 -18.75 -22.74 -24.31
C MET A 593 -19.79 -21.62 -24.28
N VAL A 594 -19.35 -20.38 -24.50
CA VAL A 594 -20.26 -19.24 -24.73
C VAL A 594 -20.14 -18.77 -26.18
N LYS A 595 -21.28 -18.72 -26.88
CA LYS A 595 -21.36 -18.16 -28.26
C LYS A 595 -22.04 -16.80 -28.22
N VAL A 596 -21.33 -15.76 -28.64
CA VAL A 596 -21.87 -14.40 -28.76
C VAL A 596 -21.82 -13.95 -30.21
N GLN A 597 -22.92 -13.40 -30.71
CA GLN A 597 -22.99 -12.76 -32.02
C GLN A 597 -23.22 -11.26 -31.86
N TYR A 598 -22.49 -10.47 -32.64
CA TYR A 598 -22.60 -9.01 -32.67
C TYR A 598 -22.90 -8.54 -34.08
N TRP A 599 -23.77 -7.55 -34.22
CA TRP A 599 -24.25 -7.06 -35.52
C TRP A 599 -24.16 -5.54 -35.63
N TRP A 600 -23.58 -5.08 -36.75
CA TRP A 600 -23.41 -3.65 -37.04
C TRP A 600 -24.07 -3.28 -38.37
N ARG A 601 -24.53 -2.03 -38.44
CA ARG A 601 -24.96 -1.37 -39.67
C ARG A 601 -23.96 -0.26 -39.99
N ARG A 602 -23.71 -0.06 -41.28
CA ARG A 602 -22.87 1.05 -41.77
C ARG A 602 -23.74 2.28 -41.98
N GLU A 603 -23.35 3.40 -41.38
CA GLU A 603 -24.00 4.71 -41.50
C GLU A 603 -22.99 5.75 -42.04
N GLU A 604 -23.47 6.95 -42.38
CA GLU A 604 -22.62 8.01 -42.93
C GLU A 604 -21.54 8.49 -41.96
N SER A 605 -21.78 8.37 -40.65
CA SER A 605 -20.86 8.77 -39.57
C SER A 605 -19.97 7.63 -39.05
N GLY A 606 -20.15 6.38 -39.49
CA GLY A 606 -19.35 5.24 -39.05
C GLY A 606 -20.10 3.91 -38.98
N TRP A 607 -19.62 2.98 -38.17
CA TRP A 607 -20.31 1.72 -37.88
C TRP A 607 -21.09 1.85 -36.57
N LEU A 608 -22.40 1.58 -36.61
CA LEU A 608 -23.25 1.56 -35.43
C LEU A 608 -23.55 0.10 -35.05
N GLN A 609 -23.31 -0.27 -33.79
CA GLN A 609 -23.72 -1.58 -33.28
C GLN A 609 -25.22 -1.57 -33.03
N ILE A 610 -25.97 -2.42 -33.74
CA ILE A 610 -27.43 -2.44 -33.69
C ILE A 610 -27.96 -3.54 -32.77
N PHE A 611 -27.28 -4.69 -32.73
CA PHE A 611 -27.76 -5.87 -32.03
C PHE A 611 -26.60 -6.70 -31.47
N HIS A 612 -26.85 -7.44 -30.39
CA HIS A 612 -26.00 -8.53 -29.93
C HIS A 612 -26.85 -9.63 -29.32
N ASP A 613 -26.41 -10.87 -29.47
CA ASP A 613 -27.13 -12.07 -29.03
C ASP A 613 -26.18 -13.05 -28.33
N ILE A 614 -26.68 -13.78 -27.34
CA ILE A 614 -25.95 -14.80 -26.60
C ILE A 614 -26.71 -16.12 -26.80
N ILE A 615 -26.19 -16.96 -27.68
CA ILE A 615 -26.96 -18.04 -28.30
C ILE A 615 -26.73 -19.40 -27.60
N TYR A 616 -25.66 -19.54 -26.81
CA TYR A 616 -25.31 -20.83 -26.21
C TYR A 616 -24.48 -20.70 -24.93
N LEU A 617 -24.78 -21.58 -23.96
CA LEU A 617 -24.11 -21.80 -22.68
C LEU A 617 -24.08 -23.32 -22.41
N GLY A 618 -23.15 -24.06 -23.01
CA GLY A 618 -23.15 -25.55 -22.94
C GLY A 618 -21.85 -26.22 -23.35
N SER A 619 -21.85 -27.53 -23.60
CA SER A 619 -20.63 -28.33 -23.80
C SER A 619 -19.80 -27.93 -25.03
N LYS A 620 -18.48 -28.16 -24.93
CA LYS A 620 -17.44 -27.87 -25.93
C LYS A 620 -17.59 -28.66 -27.23
N ASP A 621 -18.25 -29.81 -27.22
CA ASP A 621 -18.41 -30.66 -28.41
C ASP A 621 -19.32 -30.03 -29.49
N GLY A 622 -20.15 -29.06 -29.11
CA GLY A 622 -21.11 -28.41 -29.99
C GLY A 622 -22.26 -29.32 -30.41
N SER A 623 -22.52 -30.43 -29.71
CA SER A 623 -23.68 -31.26 -29.99
C SER A 623 -24.96 -30.50 -29.62
N GLN A 624 -25.89 -30.41 -30.58
CA GLN A 624 -27.27 -30.05 -30.25
C GLN A 624 -27.82 -31.19 -29.39
N GLY A 625 -28.28 -30.85 -28.18
CA GLY A 625 -28.34 -31.77 -27.04
C GLY A 625 -28.84 -33.18 -27.36
N SER A 626 -28.00 -34.18 -27.07
CA SER A 626 -28.33 -35.60 -27.14
C SER A 626 -29.30 -35.98 -26.00
N GLY A 627 -30.53 -35.48 -26.06
CA GLY A 627 -31.54 -35.68 -25.03
C GLY A 627 -32.77 -34.76 -25.14
N GLY A 628 -32.67 -33.62 -25.83
CA GLY A 628 -33.82 -32.74 -26.07
C GLY A 628 -34.35 -31.97 -24.84
N GLU A 629 -33.52 -31.74 -23.82
CA GLU A 629 -33.85 -30.81 -22.74
C GLU A 629 -33.30 -29.41 -23.04
N ILE A 630 -34.16 -28.40 -22.88
CA ILE A 630 -33.80 -26.98 -22.87
C ILE A 630 -33.20 -26.71 -21.49
N LEU A 631 -31.96 -26.21 -21.46
CA LEU A 631 -31.33 -25.70 -20.24
C LEU A 631 -31.46 -24.17 -20.25
N GLU A 632 -32.30 -23.65 -19.34
CA GLU A 632 -32.52 -22.21 -19.07
C GLU A 632 -31.28 -21.53 -18.44
#